data_AF-A0A936CSJ3-F1
#
_entry.id   AF-A0A936CSJ3-F1
#
_cell.length_a   1.000
_cell.length_b   1.000
_cell.length_c   1.000
_cell.angle_alpha   90.00
_cell.angle_beta   90.00
_cell.angle_gamma   90.00
#
_symmetry.space_group_name_H-M   'P 1'
#
loop_
_entity.id
_entity.type
_entity.pdbx_description
1 polymer ?
#
loop_
_entity_poly.entity_id
_entity_poly.type
_entity_poly.pdbx_seq_one_letter_code
_entity_poly.pdbx_strand_id
1 'polypeptide(L)'
;MSAPDLDAWPRLGDFMAGMAPAKIRRLWQQDFARAISESAARGRLLEIEAALGSLGDEAWAALRQSVLGQIHRRDPHHGWPQALDRLREAHAYQYLVGRGCKEIDFVPATTATKTPDLRAALGGAQILCEVKVIKVSGTAPLSPAFCTKLATRLAEASAQLRSVPESGTAQLLVYIILVFAETPPDLIVGHTRQAQAFAATMRPPDVEIVFHVP
;
A
#
# COMPACT_ATOMS: atom_id res chain seq x y z
N MET A 1 29.90 2.72 -7.25
CA MET A 1 28.68 1.96 -7.59
C MET A 1 28.14 2.53 -8.88
N SER A 2 27.97 1.70 -9.92
CA SER A 2 27.32 2.10 -11.16
C SER A 2 25.87 2.51 -10.90
N ALA A 3 25.33 3.44 -11.68
CA ALA A 3 23.91 3.79 -11.58
C ALA A 3 23.05 2.55 -11.86
N PRO A 4 21.94 2.34 -11.12
CA PRO A 4 21.01 1.27 -11.43
C PRO A 4 20.45 1.46 -12.84
N ASP A 5 20.30 0.38 -13.59
CA ASP A 5 19.58 0.39 -14.86
C ASP A 5 18.10 0.68 -14.58
N LEU A 6 17.68 1.93 -14.80
CA LEU A 6 16.31 2.38 -14.53
C LEU A 6 15.33 1.94 -15.62
N ASP A 7 15.81 1.48 -16.77
CA ASP A 7 14.94 1.03 -17.87
C ASP A 7 14.23 -0.29 -17.52
N ALA A 8 14.82 -1.07 -16.61
CA ALA A 8 14.18 -2.25 -16.01
C ALA A 8 13.08 -1.91 -14.99
N TRP A 9 12.87 -0.61 -14.69
CA TRP A 9 11.97 -0.13 -13.64
C TRP A 9 11.19 1.10 -14.11
N PRO A 10 10.36 1.00 -15.17
CA PRO A 10 9.76 2.17 -15.81
C PRO A 10 8.95 3.06 -14.86
N ARG A 11 8.09 2.49 -14.00
CA ARG A 11 7.24 3.26 -13.10
C ARG A 11 8.03 3.77 -11.89
N LEU A 12 8.84 2.94 -11.24
CA LEU A 12 9.70 3.41 -10.14
C LEU A 12 10.76 4.42 -10.61
N GLY A 13 11.28 4.26 -11.82
CA GLY A 13 12.19 5.18 -12.50
C GLY A 13 11.54 6.54 -12.77
N ASP A 14 10.34 6.55 -13.36
CA ASP A 14 9.57 7.79 -13.56
C ASP A 14 9.23 8.48 -12.22
N PHE A 15 8.84 7.72 -11.19
CA PHE A 15 8.60 8.28 -9.86
C PHE A 15 9.86 8.95 -9.28
N MET A 16 11.02 8.29 -9.36
CA MET A 16 12.29 8.88 -8.92
C MET A 16 12.66 10.13 -9.73
N ALA A 17 12.40 10.15 -11.04
CA ALA A 17 12.63 11.33 -11.88
C ALA A 17 11.81 12.55 -11.43
N GLY A 18 10.62 12.33 -10.89
CA GLY A 18 9.74 13.36 -10.34
C GLY A 18 10.14 13.94 -8.98
N MET A 19 11.12 13.36 -8.29
CA MET A 19 11.48 13.81 -6.93
C MET A 19 12.27 15.12 -6.93
N ALA A 20 11.90 16.03 -6.04
CA ALA A 20 12.58 17.30 -5.82
C ALA A 20 12.77 17.59 -4.31
N PRO A 21 13.90 18.19 -3.89
CA PRO A 21 15.04 18.61 -4.69
C PRO A 21 15.96 17.45 -5.11
N ALA A 22 16.86 17.70 -6.07
CA ALA A 22 17.79 16.70 -6.63
C ALA A 22 18.65 15.99 -5.57
N LYS A 23 18.97 16.65 -4.45
CA LYS A 23 19.68 16.02 -3.33
C LYS A 23 18.89 14.85 -2.73
N ILE A 24 17.58 15.01 -2.53
CA ILE A 24 16.71 13.93 -2.03
C ILE A 24 16.66 12.81 -3.07
N ARG A 25 16.45 13.14 -4.34
CA ARG A 25 16.46 12.16 -5.44
C ARG A 25 17.72 11.29 -5.43
N ARG A 26 18.91 11.88 -5.25
CA ARG A 26 20.18 11.14 -5.20
C ARG A 26 20.25 10.16 -4.03
N LEU A 27 19.79 10.56 -2.85
CA LEU A 27 19.73 9.66 -1.69
C LEU A 27 18.80 8.48 -1.96
N TRP A 28 17.66 8.74 -2.59
CA TRP A 28 16.68 7.72 -2.95
C TRP A 28 17.22 6.76 -4.00
N GLN A 29 17.93 7.26 -5.02
CA GLN A 29 18.60 6.42 -6.01
C GLN A 29 19.67 5.51 -5.39
N GLN A 30 20.36 5.97 -4.33
CA GLN A 30 21.32 5.14 -3.58
C GLN A 30 20.62 4.04 -2.78
N ASP A 31 19.53 4.38 -2.07
CA ASP A 31 18.72 3.41 -1.33
C ASP A 31 18.10 2.36 -2.25
N PHE A 32 17.60 2.79 -3.41
CA PHE A 32 17.11 1.91 -4.46
C PHE A 32 18.21 0.99 -5.00
N ALA A 33 19.38 1.54 -5.36
CA ALA A 33 20.52 0.77 -5.85
C ALA A 33 20.99 -0.29 -4.84
N ARG A 34 20.94 0.03 -3.54
CA ARG A 34 21.20 -0.92 -2.47
C ARG A 34 20.12 -2.00 -2.41
N ALA A 35 18.84 -1.62 -2.41
CA ALA A 35 17.73 -2.57 -2.33
C ALA A 35 17.70 -3.56 -3.52
N ILE A 36 18.01 -3.13 -4.74
CA ILE A 36 18.06 -4.05 -5.90
C ILE A 36 19.24 -5.03 -5.83
N SER A 37 20.29 -4.72 -5.07
CA SER A 37 21.44 -5.62 -4.89
C SER A 37 21.14 -6.75 -3.89
N GLU A 38 20.12 -6.60 -3.06
CA GLU A 38 19.66 -7.59 -2.11
C GLU A 38 18.51 -8.41 -2.70
N SER A 39 18.71 -9.72 -2.93
CA SER A 39 17.73 -10.59 -3.62
C SER A 39 16.29 -10.47 -3.07
N ALA A 40 16.13 -10.51 -1.75
CA ALA A 40 14.82 -10.41 -1.11
C ALA A 40 14.17 -9.02 -1.28
N ALA A 41 14.96 -7.94 -1.23
CA ALA A 41 14.44 -6.59 -1.43
C ALA A 41 14.14 -6.33 -2.92
N ARG A 42 14.94 -6.87 -3.83
CA ARG A 42 14.69 -6.83 -5.27
C ARG A 42 13.37 -7.51 -5.63
N GLY A 43 13.08 -8.70 -5.08
CA GLY A 43 11.80 -9.38 -5.31
C GLY A 43 10.60 -8.50 -4.94
N ARG A 44 10.62 -7.90 -3.76
CA ARG A 44 9.58 -6.97 -3.30
C ARG A 44 9.43 -5.73 -4.19
N LEU A 45 10.52 -5.25 -4.77
CA LEU A 45 10.47 -4.13 -5.70
C LEU A 45 9.86 -4.57 -7.03
N LEU A 46 10.19 -5.76 -7.55
CA LEU A 46 9.61 -6.29 -8.78
C LEU A 46 8.09 -6.47 -8.67
N GLU A 47 7.61 -6.93 -7.51
CA GLU A 47 6.17 -7.02 -7.23
C GLU A 47 5.49 -5.65 -7.27
N ILE A 48 6.12 -4.63 -6.65
CA ILE A 48 5.60 -3.25 -6.69
C ILE A 48 5.61 -2.74 -8.13
N GLU A 49 6.71 -2.92 -8.86
CA GLU A 49 6.84 -2.48 -10.26
C GLU A 49 5.78 -3.14 -11.15
N ALA A 50 5.53 -4.45 -10.98
CA ALA A 50 4.47 -5.15 -11.69
C ALA A 50 3.08 -4.60 -11.33
N ALA A 51 2.82 -4.28 -10.06
CA ALA A 51 1.58 -3.65 -9.63
C ALA A 51 1.37 -2.28 -10.28
N LEU A 52 2.42 -1.44 -10.26
CA LEU A 52 2.41 -0.13 -10.90
C LEU A 52 2.27 -0.20 -12.42
N GLY A 53 2.86 -1.22 -13.06
CA GLY A 53 2.76 -1.46 -14.50
C GLY A 53 1.34 -1.75 -14.99
N SER A 54 0.45 -2.21 -14.11
CA SER A 54 -0.95 -2.45 -14.44
C SER A 54 -1.85 -1.22 -14.37
N LEU A 55 -1.35 -0.12 -13.79
CA LEU A 55 -2.08 1.13 -13.75
C LEU A 55 -2.11 1.75 -15.15
N GLY A 56 -3.29 2.17 -15.59
CA GLY A 56 -3.43 3.08 -16.73
C GLY A 56 -2.75 4.42 -16.44
N ASP A 57 -2.45 5.19 -17.47
CA ASP A 57 -1.61 6.38 -17.33
C ASP A 57 -2.21 7.46 -16.41
N GLU A 58 -3.54 7.63 -16.42
CA GLU A 58 -4.23 8.56 -15.52
C GLU A 58 -4.13 8.11 -14.05
N ALA A 59 -4.39 6.82 -13.78
CA ALA A 59 -4.29 6.25 -12.44
C ALA A 59 -2.85 6.30 -11.92
N TRP A 60 -1.87 6.02 -12.77
CA TRP A 60 -0.45 6.17 -12.44
C TRP A 60 -0.10 7.62 -12.11
N ALA A 61 -0.49 8.58 -12.95
CA ALA A 61 -0.21 9.99 -12.73
C ALA A 61 -0.79 10.49 -11.39
N ALA A 62 -2.02 10.08 -11.08
CA ALA A 62 -2.69 10.41 -9.81
C ALA A 62 -1.94 9.84 -8.59
N LEU A 63 -1.62 8.53 -8.60
CA LEU A 63 -0.85 7.91 -7.52
C LEU A 63 0.52 8.56 -7.36
N ARG A 64 1.27 8.70 -8.46
CA ARG A 64 2.60 9.31 -8.48
C ARG A 64 2.58 10.72 -7.90
N GLN A 65 1.63 11.56 -8.31
CA GLN A 65 1.49 12.92 -7.78
C GLN A 65 1.16 12.93 -6.29
N SER A 66 0.25 12.05 -5.85
CA SER A 66 -0.11 11.90 -4.42
C SER A 66 1.11 11.51 -3.58
N VAL A 67 1.89 10.51 -4.02
CA VAL A 67 3.09 10.07 -3.32
C VAL A 67 4.13 11.19 -3.28
N LEU A 68 4.46 11.81 -4.43
CA LEU A 68 5.44 12.91 -4.50
C LEU A 68 5.07 14.10 -3.60
N GLY A 69 3.79 14.43 -3.49
CA GLY A 69 3.30 15.51 -2.61
C GLY A 69 3.45 15.22 -1.11
N GLN A 70 3.55 13.95 -0.72
CA GLN A 70 3.60 13.52 0.68
C GLN A 70 5.00 13.14 1.16
N ILE A 71 5.87 12.64 0.28
CA ILE A 71 7.20 12.10 0.67
C ILE A 71 8.14 13.14 1.29
N HIS A 72 7.93 14.42 1.03
CA HIS A 72 8.75 15.51 1.58
C HIS A 72 8.17 16.09 2.89
N ARG A 73 6.94 15.70 3.26
CA ARG A 73 6.26 16.23 4.46
C ARG A 73 6.55 15.43 5.72
N ARG A 74 7.00 14.19 5.58
CA ARG A 74 7.42 13.32 6.69
C ARG A 74 8.93 13.16 6.71
N ASP A 75 9.44 12.90 7.91
CA ASP A 75 10.85 12.74 8.26
C ASP A 75 11.74 12.34 7.06
N PRO A 76 12.70 13.19 6.67
CA PRO A 76 13.56 12.95 5.51
C PRO A 76 14.37 11.64 5.59
N HIS A 77 14.49 11.03 6.77
CA HIS A 77 15.18 9.75 6.99
C HIS A 77 14.28 8.52 6.78
N HIS A 78 12.96 8.68 6.68
CA HIS A 78 12.01 7.58 6.52
C HIS A 78 11.23 7.60 5.19
N GLY A 79 11.60 8.50 4.27
CA GLY A 79 10.87 8.73 3.02
C GLY A 79 10.75 7.51 2.11
N TRP A 80 11.84 6.76 1.88
CA TRP A 80 11.84 5.62 0.94
C TRP A 80 10.86 4.51 1.35
N PRO A 81 10.92 3.95 2.57
CA PRO A 81 9.93 2.96 3.00
C PRO A 81 8.49 3.48 2.97
N GLN A 82 8.27 4.75 3.31
CA GLN A 82 6.93 5.35 3.30
C GLN A 82 6.38 5.52 1.88
N ALA A 83 7.21 5.89 0.92
CA ALA A 83 6.79 5.92 -0.49
C ALA A 83 6.46 4.53 -1.01
N LEU A 84 7.26 3.53 -0.68
CA LEU A 84 6.95 2.16 -1.09
C LEU A 84 5.62 1.69 -0.47
N ASP A 85 5.38 1.99 0.81
CA ASP A 85 4.10 1.67 1.46
C ASP A 85 2.92 2.35 0.74
N ARG A 86 3.09 3.57 0.22
CA ARG A 86 2.08 4.26 -0.60
C ARG A 86 1.94 3.71 -2.01
N LEU A 87 3.05 3.42 -2.69
CA LEU A 87 3.04 2.84 -4.05
C LEU A 87 2.38 1.46 -4.06
N ARG A 88 2.37 0.75 -2.92
CA ARG A 88 1.63 -0.49 -2.73
C ARG A 88 0.12 -0.35 -2.81
N GLU A 89 -0.44 0.87 -2.77
CA GLU A 89 -1.86 1.11 -3.07
C GLU A 89 -2.24 0.60 -4.48
N ALA A 90 -1.28 0.45 -5.39
CA ALA A 90 -1.48 -0.17 -6.69
C ALA A 90 -1.98 -1.64 -6.61
N HIS A 91 -1.65 -2.39 -5.56
CA HIS A 91 -2.20 -3.74 -5.38
C HIS A 91 -3.70 -3.70 -5.06
N ALA A 92 -4.15 -2.70 -4.30
CA ALA A 92 -5.58 -2.52 -4.04
C ALA A 92 -6.32 -2.11 -5.32
N TYR A 93 -5.71 -1.24 -6.15
CA TYR A 93 -6.24 -0.93 -7.48
C TYR A 93 -6.40 -2.19 -8.33
N GLN A 94 -5.36 -3.02 -8.44
CA GLN A 94 -5.41 -4.29 -9.17
C GLN A 94 -6.50 -5.23 -8.66
N TYR A 95 -6.63 -5.33 -7.33
CA TYR A 95 -7.68 -6.12 -6.71
C TYR A 95 -9.08 -5.63 -7.11
N LEU A 96 -9.31 -4.32 -7.09
CA LEU A 96 -10.59 -3.73 -7.51
C LEU A 96 -10.87 -4.00 -9.00
N VAL A 97 -9.87 -3.88 -9.87
CA VAL A 97 -9.99 -4.27 -11.30
C VAL A 97 -10.36 -5.75 -11.42
N GLY A 98 -9.66 -6.63 -10.73
CA GLY A 98 -9.92 -8.09 -10.77
C GLY A 98 -11.29 -8.47 -10.22
N ARG A 99 -11.85 -7.68 -9.30
CA ARG A 99 -13.23 -7.82 -8.80
C ARG A 99 -14.29 -7.33 -9.79
N GLY A 100 -13.89 -6.70 -10.90
CA GLY A 100 -14.79 -6.13 -11.90
C GLY A 100 -15.26 -4.72 -11.56
N CYS A 101 -14.57 -4.01 -10.67
CA CYS A 101 -14.88 -2.61 -10.38
C CYS A 101 -14.49 -1.73 -11.56
N LYS A 102 -15.20 -0.61 -11.71
CA LYS A 102 -14.98 0.43 -12.72
C LYS A 102 -14.75 1.77 -12.03
N GLU A 103 -14.35 2.79 -12.78
CA GLU A 103 -14.18 4.17 -12.28
C GLU A 103 -13.30 4.19 -11.01
N ILE A 104 -12.18 3.47 -11.06
CA ILE A 104 -11.28 3.32 -9.92
C ILE A 104 -10.35 4.53 -9.88
N ASP A 105 -10.48 5.35 -8.83
CA ASP A 105 -9.65 6.54 -8.63
C ASP A 105 -8.87 6.43 -7.32
N PHE A 106 -7.63 6.92 -7.35
CA PHE A 106 -6.91 7.29 -6.14
C PHE A 106 -7.48 8.61 -5.60
N VAL A 107 -7.86 8.63 -4.33
CA VAL A 107 -8.48 9.81 -3.72
C VAL A 107 -7.39 10.66 -3.07
N PRO A 108 -7.20 11.92 -3.51
CA PRO A 108 -6.16 12.78 -2.97
C PRO A 108 -6.39 13.06 -1.48
N ALA A 109 -5.34 12.92 -0.67
CA ALA A 109 -5.38 13.30 0.73
C ALA A 109 -5.59 14.82 0.87
N THR A 110 -6.50 15.22 1.73
CA THR A 110 -6.71 16.63 2.09
C THR A 110 -6.26 16.91 3.52
N THR A 111 -5.95 18.16 3.85
CA THR A 111 -5.61 18.55 5.23
C THR A 111 -6.84 18.73 6.11
N ALA A 112 -8.03 18.87 5.51
CA ALA A 112 -9.27 19.18 6.22
C ALA A 112 -10.00 17.92 6.69
N THR A 113 -9.97 16.85 5.90
CA THR A 113 -10.73 15.63 6.17
C THR A 113 -9.90 14.39 5.86
N LYS A 114 -10.13 13.32 6.63
CA LYS A 114 -9.60 12.00 6.27
C LYS A 114 -10.39 11.49 5.08
N THR A 115 -9.67 11.06 4.04
CA THR A 115 -10.23 10.50 2.81
C THR A 115 -9.84 9.04 2.69
N PRO A 116 -10.63 8.18 2.04
CA PRO A 116 -10.17 6.84 1.68
C PRO A 116 -8.96 6.96 0.75
N ASP A 117 -8.20 5.87 0.57
CA ASP A 117 -7.09 5.86 -0.40
C ASP A 117 -7.62 5.67 -1.84
N LEU A 118 -8.65 4.82 -2.04
CA LEU A 118 -9.29 4.63 -3.34
C LEU A 118 -10.82 4.67 -3.27
N ARG A 119 -11.43 4.99 -4.41
CA ARG A 119 -12.87 4.82 -4.66
C ARG A 119 -13.08 4.04 -5.96
N ALA A 120 -14.18 3.31 -6.07
CA ALA A 120 -14.56 2.60 -7.28
C ALA A 120 -16.08 2.39 -7.36
N ALA A 121 -16.57 1.87 -8.49
CA ALA A 121 -17.95 1.44 -8.68
C ALA A 121 -18.04 -0.06 -9.00
N LEU A 122 -18.96 -0.78 -8.35
CA LEU A 122 -19.25 -2.20 -8.62
C LEU A 122 -20.76 -2.42 -8.66
N GLY A 123 -21.29 -2.82 -9.81
CA GLY A 123 -22.72 -3.09 -9.98
C GLY A 123 -23.61 -1.88 -9.66
N GLY A 124 -23.12 -0.65 -9.89
CA GLY A 124 -23.82 0.59 -9.55
C GLY A 124 -23.68 1.05 -8.10
N ALA A 125 -23.06 0.25 -7.22
CA ALA A 125 -22.72 0.66 -5.86
C ALA A 125 -21.30 1.23 -5.79
N GLN A 126 -21.10 2.25 -4.97
CA GLN A 126 -19.78 2.80 -4.70
C GLN A 126 -19.01 1.90 -3.73
N ILE A 127 -17.71 1.78 -3.92
CA ILE A 127 -16.76 1.15 -3.00
C ILE A 127 -15.80 2.23 -2.50
N LEU A 128 -15.62 2.31 -1.18
CA LEU A 128 -14.56 3.08 -0.54
C LEU A 128 -13.50 2.12 -0.01
N CYS A 129 -12.25 2.32 -0.40
CA CYS A 129 -11.15 1.41 -0.06
C CYS A 129 -10.05 2.15 0.71
N GLU A 130 -9.70 1.62 1.87
CA GLU A 130 -8.54 2.06 2.66
C GLU A 130 -7.45 0.99 2.61
N VAL A 131 -6.22 1.39 2.29
CA VAL A 131 -5.08 0.49 2.19
C VAL A 131 -4.23 0.58 3.45
N LYS A 132 -3.93 -0.58 4.05
CA LYS A 132 -3.03 -0.65 5.21
C LYS A 132 -1.88 -1.61 4.95
N VAL A 133 -0.67 -1.07 4.92
CA VAL A 133 0.55 -1.88 4.90
C VAL A 133 0.97 -2.21 6.34
N ILE A 134 1.07 -3.49 6.66
CA ILE A 134 1.48 -3.98 7.98
C ILE A 134 2.69 -4.88 7.81
N LYS A 135 3.81 -4.42 8.37
CA LYS A 135 5.04 -5.22 8.45
C LYS A 135 4.88 -6.33 9.48
N VAL A 136 5.18 -7.55 9.07
CA VAL A 136 5.25 -8.77 9.88
C VAL A 136 6.70 -9.19 9.95
N SER A 137 7.18 -9.55 11.14
CA SER A 137 8.55 -9.99 11.36
C SER A 137 8.59 -11.09 12.42
N GLY A 138 9.58 -11.97 12.31
CA GLY A 138 9.86 -13.03 13.28
C GLY A 138 9.47 -14.42 12.82
N THR A 139 9.86 -15.40 13.65
CA THR A 139 9.67 -16.85 13.45
C THR A 139 8.70 -17.48 14.45
N ALA A 140 8.24 -16.70 15.43
CA ALA A 140 7.25 -17.10 16.41
C ALA A 140 5.83 -16.80 15.89
N PRO A 141 4.79 -17.46 16.44
CA PRO A 141 3.40 -17.06 16.22
C PRO A 141 3.20 -15.56 16.44
N LEU A 142 2.21 -14.98 15.76
CA LEU A 142 1.94 -13.55 15.81
C LEU A 142 1.82 -13.07 17.26
N SER A 143 2.65 -12.09 17.61
CA SER A 143 2.73 -11.59 18.98
C SER A 143 1.47 -10.81 19.37
N PRO A 144 1.14 -10.71 20.66
CA PRO A 144 0.08 -9.82 21.12
C PRO A 144 0.26 -8.38 20.64
N ALA A 145 1.50 -7.90 20.55
CA ALA A 145 1.80 -6.57 20.02
C ALA A 145 1.43 -6.41 18.53
N PHE A 146 1.65 -7.45 17.72
CA PHE A 146 1.18 -7.47 16.33
C PHE A 146 -0.35 -7.41 16.28
N CYS A 147 -1.03 -8.22 17.09
CA CYS A 147 -2.49 -8.24 17.17
C CYS A 147 -3.05 -6.87 17.59
N THR A 148 -2.49 -6.22 18.61
CA THR A 148 -2.86 -4.85 19.00
C THR A 148 -2.67 -3.87 17.84
N LYS A 149 -1.54 -3.94 17.14
CA LYS A 149 -1.27 -3.07 15.98
C LYS A 149 -2.30 -3.28 14.86
N LEU A 150 -2.62 -4.53 14.53
CA LEU A 150 -3.64 -4.86 13.53
C LEU A 150 -5.03 -4.34 13.96
N ALA A 151 -5.39 -4.51 15.24
CA ALA A 151 -6.63 -3.98 15.81
C ALA A 151 -6.73 -2.46 15.63
N THR A 152 -5.69 -1.73 16.03
CA THR A 152 -5.63 -0.28 15.89
C THR A 152 -5.75 0.16 14.44
N ARG A 153 -5.02 -0.50 13.52
CA ARG A 153 -5.08 -0.16 12.09
C ARG A 153 -6.45 -0.40 11.48
N LEU A 154 -7.11 -1.49 11.85
CA LEU A 154 -8.48 -1.78 11.41
C LEU A 154 -9.48 -0.74 11.95
N ALA A 155 -9.39 -0.40 13.24
CA ALA A 155 -10.24 0.61 13.85
C ALA A 155 -10.05 1.99 13.19
N GLU A 156 -8.80 2.41 12.97
CA GLU A 156 -8.47 3.66 12.29
C GLU A 156 -9.02 3.69 10.85
N ALA A 157 -8.80 2.61 10.09
CA ALA A 157 -9.27 2.49 8.72
C ALA A 157 -10.80 2.55 8.64
N SER A 158 -11.48 1.82 9.53
CA SER A 158 -12.94 1.79 9.58
C SER A 158 -13.53 3.15 9.98
N ALA A 159 -12.93 3.83 10.96
CA ALA A 159 -13.35 5.18 11.34
C ALA A 159 -13.15 6.19 10.21
N GLN A 160 -12.04 6.08 9.47
CA GLN A 160 -11.76 6.90 8.30
C GLN A 160 -12.80 6.68 7.19
N LEU A 161 -13.08 5.43 6.83
CA LEU A 161 -14.09 5.09 5.83
C LEU A 161 -15.49 5.61 6.20
N ARG A 162 -15.90 5.49 7.48
CA ARG A 162 -17.20 5.98 7.95
C ARG A 162 -17.30 7.50 8.10
N SER A 163 -16.17 8.20 8.17
CA SER A 163 -16.17 9.66 8.24
C SER A 163 -16.52 10.32 6.91
N VAL A 164 -16.52 9.54 5.82
CA VAL A 164 -16.85 9.98 4.47
C VAL A 164 -18.37 10.10 4.34
N PRO A 165 -18.92 11.24 3.89
CA PRO A 165 -20.38 11.45 3.78
C PRO A 165 -21.10 10.38 2.97
N GLU A 166 -20.47 9.86 1.91
CA GLU A 166 -21.03 8.84 1.02
C GLU A 166 -21.06 7.43 1.62
N SER A 167 -20.44 7.23 2.79
CA SER A 167 -20.25 5.90 3.40
C SER A 167 -21.55 5.16 3.72
N GLY A 168 -22.66 5.87 3.97
CA GLY A 168 -23.95 5.26 4.27
C GLY A 168 -24.59 4.47 3.12
N THR A 169 -24.04 4.61 1.91
CA THR A 169 -24.51 3.90 0.69
C THR A 169 -23.40 3.11 -0.01
N ALA A 170 -22.17 3.27 0.45
CA ALA A 170 -21.00 2.63 -0.15
C ALA A 170 -20.66 1.31 0.56
N GLN A 171 -20.07 0.37 -0.19
CA GLN A 171 -19.39 -0.77 0.40
C GLN A 171 -18.03 -0.30 0.94
N LEU A 172 -17.73 -0.65 2.19
CA LEU A 172 -16.48 -0.26 2.84
C LEU A 172 -15.50 -1.42 2.80
N LEU A 173 -14.30 -1.15 2.27
CA LEU A 173 -13.24 -2.15 2.09
C LEU A 173 -11.96 -1.68 2.79
N VAL A 174 -11.39 -2.53 3.62
CA VAL A 174 -10.02 -2.37 4.13
C VAL A 174 -9.13 -3.42 3.47
N TYR A 175 -8.17 -2.95 2.67
CA TYR A 175 -7.21 -3.78 1.97
C TYR A 175 -5.87 -3.81 2.73
N ILE A 176 -5.55 -4.96 3.33
CA ILE A 176 -4.37 -5.13 4.17
C ILE A 176 -3.28 -5.82 3.39
N ILE A 177 -2.12 -5.17 3.28
CA ILE A 177 -0.92 -5.73 2.67
C ILE A 177 0.02 -6.16 3.79
N LEU A 178 0.21 -7.47 3.94
CA LEU A 178 1.17 -8.03 4.89
C LEU A 178 2.54 -8.10 4.23
N VAL A 179 3.48 -7.30 4.73
CA VAL A 179 4.87 -7.30 4.24
C VAL A 179 5.73 -8.07 5.23
N PHE A 180 6.20 -9.24 4.82
CA PHE A 180 7.07 -10.08 5.62
C PHE A 180 8.53 -9.67 5.43
N ALA A 181 9.16 -9.22 6.50
CA ALA A 181 10.61 -8.99 6.55
C ALA A 181 11.22 -10.07 7.45
N GLU A 182 12.19 -10.81 6.91
CA GLU A 182 12.96 -11.81 7.67
C GLU A 182 12.12 -12.99 8.21
N THR A 183 10.92 -13.19 7.69
CA THR A 183 10.10 -14.37 7.98
C THR A 183 10.39 -15.48 6.97
N PRO A 184 10.69 -16.71 7.42
CA PRO A 184 10.83 -17.88 6.55
C PRO A 184 9.58 -18.11 5.67
N PRO A 185 9.74 -18.45 4.37
CA PRO A 185 8.61 -18.63 3.45
C PRO A 185 7.55 -19.64 3.92
N ASP A 186 7.97 -20.69 4.59
CA ASP A 186 7.10 -21.73 5.16
C ASP A 186 6.21 -21.22 6.30
N LEU A 187 6.59 -20.12 6.97
CA LEU A 187 5.80 -19.50 8.05
C LEU A 187 4.81 -18.44 7.55
N ILE A 188 5.00 -17.90 6.33
CA ILE A 188 4.17 -16.83 5.77
C ILE A 188 2.68 -17.23 5.74
N VAL A 189 2.38 -18.44 5.27
CA VAL A 189 1.00 -18.95 5.19
C VAL A 189 0.38 -19.06 6.59
N GLY A 190 1.15 -19.57 7.56
CA GLY A 190 0.73 -19.70 8.94
C GLY A 190 0.41 -18.35 9.59
N HIS A 191 1.32 -17.38 9.45
CA HIS A 191 1.12 -16.02 9.96
C HIS A 191 -0.05 -15.31 9.28
N THR A 192 -0.21 -15.49 7.97
CA THR A 192 -1.35 -14.91 7.23
C THR A 192 -2.67 -15.45 7.77
N ARG A 193 -2.78 -16.76 7.99
CA ARG A 193 -3.98 -17.38 8.59
C ARG A 193 -4.24 -16.87 10.01
N GLN A 194 -3.20 -16.71 10.83
CA GLN A 194 -3.35 -16.17 12.19
C GLN A 194 -3.85 -14.72 12.14
N ALA A 195 -3.31 -13.88 11.25
CA ALA A 195 -3.76 -12.49 11.08
C ALA A 195 -5.22 -12.41 10.62
N GLN A 196 -5.60 -13.26 9.65
CA GLN A 196 -6.99 -13.38 9.17
C GLN A 196 -7.96 -13.84 10.26
N ALA A 197 -7.59 -14.89 11.01
CA ALA A 197 -8.41 -15.41 12.11
C ALA A 197 -8.62 -14.36 13.20
N PHE A 198 -7.57 -13.61 13.56
CA PHE A 198 -7.67 -12.53 14.52
C PHE A 198 -8.48 -11.33 13.98
N ALA A 199 -8.30 -10.94 12.71
CA ALA A 199 -9.11 -9.88 12.12
C ALA A 199 -10.60 -10.25 12.05
N ALA A 200 -10.92 -11.53 11.84
CA ALA A 200 -12.29 -12.02 11.84
C ALA A 200 -13.00 -11.84 13.20
N THR A 201 -12.28 -11.91 14.33
CA THR A 201 -12.87 -11.72 15.66
C THR A 201 -13.18 -10.26 16.00
N MET A 202 -12.63 -9.32 15.23
CA MET A 202 -12.81 -7.87 15.43
C MET A 202 -13.39 -7.18 14.20
N ARG A 203 -13.87 -7.96 13.23
CA ARG A 203 -14.37 -7.43 11.96
C ARG A 203 -15.55 -6.49 12.22
N PRO A 204 -15.48 -5.23 11.77
CA PRO A 204 -16.64 -4.35 11.82
C PRO A 204 -17.74 -4.87 10.87
N PRO A 205 -19.03 -4.79 11.23
CA PRO A 205 -20.12 -5.50 10.56
C PRO A 205 -20.36 -5.07 9.10
N ASP A 206 -20.01 -3.83 8.77
CA ASP A 206 -20.19 -3.13 7.49
C ASP A 206 -18.90 -3.02 6.68
N VAL A 207 -17.79 -3.59 7.17
CA VAL A 207 -16.48 -3.47 6.53
C VAL A 207 -16.01 -4.83 6.03
N GLU A 208 -15.71 -4.90 4.74
CA GLU A 208 -14.98 -6.01 4.13
C GLU A 208 -13.48 -5.85 4.43
N ILE A 209 -12.82 -6.94 4.83
CA ILE A 209 -11.37 -6.96 5.07
C ILE A 209 -10.76 -7.97 4.11
N VAL A 210 -9.82 -7.50 3.28
CA VAL A 210 -9.08 -8.32 2.32
C VAL A 210 -7.61 -8.32 2.70
N PHE A 211 -6.99 -9.49 2.69
CA PHE A 211 -5.56 -9.64 2.94
C PHE A 211 -4.84 -9.95 1.64
N HIS A 212 -3.73 -9.27 1.42
CA HIS A 212 -2.79 -9.51 0.34
C HIS A 212 -1.40 -9.76 0.92
N VAL A 213 -0.79 -10.84 0.45
CA VAL A 213 0.62 -11.14 0.68
C VAL A 213 1.28 -11.04 -0.70
N PRO A 214 2.15 -10.03 -0.92
CA PRO A 214 2.91 -9.90 -2.16
C PRO A 214 3.81 -11.12 -2.40
#